data_AF-A0A2R6R796-F1
#
_entry.id   AF-A0A2R6R796-F1
#
_cell.length_a   1.000
_cell.length_b   1.000
_cell.length_c   1.000
_cell.angle_alpha   90.00
_cell.angle_beta   90.00
_cell.angle_gamma   90.00
#
_symmetry.space_group_name_H-M   'P 1'
#
loop_
_entity.id
_entity.type
_entity.pdbx_description
1 polymer ?
#
loop_
_entity_poly.entity_id
_entity_poly.type
_entity_poly.pdbx_seq_one_letter_code
_entity_poly.pdbx_strand_id
1 'polypeptide(L)'
;MRKLKSSSHERRCVLNNIKDSHQTAHQSIDTLQTIVKDISKNFQRIVIVIDGLDELPSHLKDLRATTQILDALSRLHRDIPNLYVAVFCQDTGNIGAQLKPDVEIPCTASHLAPDIEEYINSELNTRTWSDPHLKNEVRENLIQGADGM
;
A
#
# COMPACT_ATOMS: atom_id res chain seq x y z
N MET A 1 -5.15 -34.05 4.68
CA MET A 1 -5.75 -32.73 5.01
C MET A 1 -5.54 -32.43 6.49
N ARG A 2 -4.51 -31.67 6.86
CA ARG A 2 -4.30 -31.24 8.25
C ARG A 2 -5.12 -29.97 8.51
N LYS A 3 -6.00 -30.03 9.50
CA LYS A 3 -6.92 -28.94 9.89
C LYS A 3 -6.12 -27.76 10.45
N LEU A 4 -6.22 -26.62 9.77
CA LEU A 4 -5.89 -25.28 10.29
C LEU A 4 -6.93 -24.90 11.35
N LYS A 5 -6.69 -25.21 12.63
CA LYS A 5 -7.55 -24.75 13.73
C LYS A 5 -6.84 -24.01 14.88
N SER A 6 -5.52 -23.76 14.79
CA SER A 6 -4.75 -23.04 15.84
C SER A 6 -4.50 -21.55 15.56
N SER A 7 -4.72 -21.10 14.32
CA SER A 7 -4.06 -19.91 13.79
C SER A 7 -4.57 -18.56 14.31
N SER A 8 -5.80 -18.44 14.82
CA SER A 8 -6.37 -17.11 15.12
C SER A 8 -6.07 -16.62 16.54
N HIS A 9 -5.92 -17.52 17.50
CA HIS A 9 -5.58 -17.16 18.89
C HIS A 9 -4.09 -16.83 19.04
N GLU A 10 -3.20 -17.61 18.43
CA GLU A 10 -1.75 -17.36 18.45
C GLU A 10 -1.41 -16.02 17.78
N ARG A 11 -1.99 -15.72 16.61
CA ARG A 11 -1.80 -14.42 15.92
C ARG A 11 -2.26 -13.23 16.77
N ARG A 12 -3.38 -13.38 17.48
CA ARG A 12 -3.93 -12.32 18.35
C ARG A 12 -3.06 -12.10 19.58
N CYS A 13 -2.47 -13.16 20.12
CA CYS A 13 -1.53 -13.09 21.24
C CYS A 13 -0.23 -12.36 20.85
N VAL A 14 0.34 -12.65 19.67
CA VAL A 14 1.55 -11.95 19.17
C VAL A 14 1.29 -10.44 18.99
N LEU A 15 0.17 -10.07 18.36
CA LEU A 15 -0.18 -8.66 18.14
C LEU A 15 -0.47 -7.91 19.45
N ASN A 16 -1.06 -8.57 20.44
CA ASN A 16 -1.33 -7.98 21.75
C ASN A 16 -0.03 -7.79 22.56
N ASN A 17 0.87 -8.77 22.53
CA ASN A 17 2.17 -8.66 23.21
C ASN A 17 3.02 -7.51 22.64
N ILE A 18 2.94 -7.26 21.32
CA ILE A 18 3.58 -6.11 20.66
C ILE A 18 2.88 -4.80 21.05
N LYS A 19 1.55 -4.80 21.17
CA LYS A 19 0.79 -3.62 21.60
C LYS A 19 1.14 -3.19 23.02
N ASP A 20 1.34 -4.13 23.92
CA ASP A 20 1.58 -3.86 25.34
C ASP A 20 3.05 -3.47 25.61
N SER A 21 4.00 -3.91 24.77
CA SER A 21 5.42 -3.55 24.89
C SER A 21 5.79 -2.17 24.34
N HIS A 22 4.94 -1.54 23.51
CA HIS A 22 5.31 -0.34 22.74
C HIS A 22 4.43 0.90 22.99
N GLN A 23 3.60 0.91 24.05
CA GLN A 23 2.61 1.96 24.31
C GLN A 23 3.16 3.28 24.90
N THR A 24 4.45 3.39 25.26
CA THR A 24 4.95 4.59 25.98
C THR A 24 6.26 5.20 25.46
N ALA A 25 6.87 4.66 24.40
CA ALA A 25 8.12 5.20 23.85
C ALA A 25 7.86 5.99 22.57
N HIS A 26 8.61 7.08 22.34
CA HIS A 26 8.81 7.62 20.99
C HIS A 26 9.20 6.45 20.08
N GLN A 27 8.28 6.04 19.20
CA GLN A 27 8.50 4.89 18.35
C GLN A 27 9.49 5.27 17.27
N SER A 28 10.75 4.88 17.47
CA SER A 28 11.83 5.08 16.51
C SER A 28 11.73 4.07 15.37
N ILE A 29 12.39 4.40 14.26
CA ILE A 29 12.61 3.47 13.15
C ILE A 29 13.25 2.16 13.61
N ASP A 30 14.17 2.20 14.57
CA ASP A 30 14.82 1.00 15.13
C ASP A 30 13.81 0.09 15.87
N THR A 31 12.79 0.70 16.49
CA THR A 31 11.71 -0.04 17.14
C THR A 31 10.89 -0.80 16.11
N LEU A 32 10.54 -0.15 14.99
CA LEU A 32 9.86 -0.80 13.87
C LEU A 32 10.69 -1.98 13.34
N GLN A 33 12.00 -1.79 13.18
CA GLN A 33 12.86 -2.88 12.69
C GLN A 33 12.85 -4.09 13.62
N THR A 34 12.90 -3.85 14.93
CA THR A 34 12.85 -4.91 15.94
C THR A 34 11.52 -5.68 15.88
N ILE A 35 10.40 -4.96 15.80
CA ILE A 35 9.06 -5.55 15.69
C ILE A 35 8.97 -6.43 14.44
N VAL A 36 9.40 -5.93 13.28
CA VAL A 36 9.33 -6.69 12.03
C VAL A 36 10.20 -7.94 12.08
N LYS A 37 11.40 -7.86 12.69
CA LYS A 37 12.28 -9.03 12.92
C LYS A 37 11.67 -10.07 13.85
N ASP A 38 10.92 -9.66 14.86
CA ASP A 38 10.26 -10.62 15.76
C ASP A 38 9.03 -11.26 15.14
N ILE A 39 8.26 -10.48 14.38
CA ILE A 39 7.15 -11.00 13.58
C ILE A 39 7.69 -12.03 12.58
N SER A 40 8.81 -11.76 11.89
CA SER A 40 9.32 -12.62 10.81
C SER A 40 9.68 -14.04 11.19
N LYS A 41 10.02 -14.28 12.45
CA LYS A 41 10.29 -15.62 13.00
C LYS A 41 9.05 -16.54 12.95
N ASN A 42 7.85 -15.96 12.88
CA ASN A 42 6.59 -16.68 13.02
C ASN A 42 5.84 -16.90 11.68
N PHE A 43 6.31 -16.29 10.59
CA PHE A 43 5.61 -16.33 9.30
C PHE A 43 6.52 -16.82 8.19
N GLN A 44 5.99 -17.65 7.28
CA GLN A 44 6.76 -18.10 6.11
C GLN A 44 6.96 -16.99 5.07
N ARG A 45 6.09 -15.98 5.08
CA ARG A 45 6.13 -14.82 4.19
C ARG A 45 5.52 -13.62 4.91
N ILE A 46 6.15 -12.45 4.79
CA ILE A 46 5.63 -11.17 5.25
C ILE A 46 5.60 -10.21 4.06
N VAL A 47 4.52 -9.44 3.97
CA VAL A 47 4.44 -8.31 3.04
C VAL A 47 4.16 -7.05 3.86
N ILE A 48 5.01 -6.05 3.71
CA ILE A 48 4.76 -4.69 4.20
C ILE A 48 4.25 -3.87 3.02
N VAL A 49 3.10 -3.25 3.19
CA VAL A 49 2.50 -2.34 2.22
C VAL A 49 2.53 -0.94 2.81
N ILE A 50 3.11 0.01 2.08
CA ILE A 50 3.08 1.43 2.39
C ILE A 50 2.28 2.10 1.30
N ASP A 51 1.17 2.71 1.68
CA ASP A 51 0.29 3.44 0.79
C ASP A 51 0.44 4.94 1.05
N GLY A 52 0.65 5.73 -0.01
CA GLY A 52 0.85 7.17 0.06
C GLY A 52 2.14 7.62 0.76
N LEU A 53 3.32 7.07 0.39
CA LEU A 53 4.59 7.54 0.99
C LEU A 53 4.85 9.05 0.78
N ASP A 54 4.31 9.63 -0.29
CA ASP A 54 4.34 11.05 -0.61
C ASP A 54 3.40 11.92 0.26
N GLU A 55 2.48 11.30 0.99
CA GLU A 55 1.52 11.96 1.88
C GLU A 55 2.06 12.23 3.30
N LEU A 56 3.33 11.92 3.56
CA LEU A 56 3.95 12.22 4.85
C LEU A 56 3.68 13.69 5.25
N PRO A 57 3.35 13.99 6.52
CA PRO A 57 3.03 15.36 6.94
C PRO A 57 4.13 16.35 6.58
N SER A 58 3.79 17.61 6.27
CA SER A 58 4.77 18.63 5.83
C SER A 58 5.98 18.84 6.76
N HIS A 59 5.82 18.59 8.06
CA HIS A 59 6.91 18.62 9.04
C HIS A 59 7.85 17.39 9.00
N LEU A 60 7.41 16.32 8.32
CA LEU A 60 8.16 15.12 7.97
C LEU A 60 8.47 15.02 6.46
N LYS A 61 7.94 15.92 5.61
CA LYS A 61 8.27 16.00 4.17
C LYS A 61 9.71 16.45 3.89
N ASP A 62 10.50 16.71 4.92
CA ASP A 62 11.92 16.90 4.73
C ASP A 62 12.44 15.58 4.11
N LEU A 63 13.04 15.66 2.91
CA LEU A 63 13.47 14.51 2.10
C LEU A 63 14.18 13.42 2.94
N ARG A 64 14.85 13.84 4.02
CA ARG A 64 15.51 12.99 5.00
C ARG A 64 14.60 11.96 5.67
N ALA A 65 13.35 12.29 6.01
CA ALA A 65 12.48 11.35 6.72
C ALA A 65 12.01 10.23 5.78
N THR A 66 11.65 10.58 4.54
CA THR A 66 11.35 9.60 3.48
C THR A 66 12.57 8.71 3.25
N THR A 67 13.77 9.28 3.10
CA THR A 67 15.01 8.49 2.95
C THR A 67 15.26 7.59 4.15
N GLN A 68 15.04 8.05 5.38
CA GLN A 68 15.22 7.24 6.59
C GLN A 68 14.28 6.03 6.62
N ILE A 69 13.02 6.21 6.20
CA ILE A 69 12.05 5.11 6.11
C ILE A 69 12.49 4.12 5.02
N LEU A 70 12.87 4.61 3.84
CA LEU A 70 13.33 3.76 2.74
C LEU A 70 14.59 2.97 3.10
N ASP A 71 15.58 3.61 3.73
CA ASP A 71 16.78 2.95 4.23
C ASP A 71 16.45 1.86 5.25
N ALA A 72 15.48 2.11 6.13
CA ALA A 72 15.05 1.14 7.12
C ALA A 72 14.39 -0.09 6.49
N LEU A 73 13.53 0.12 5.49
CA LEU A 73 12.88 -0.94 4.74
C LEU A 73 13.88 -1.77 3.93
N SER A 74 14.83 -1.10 3.27
CA SER A 74 15.92 -1.75 2.54
C SER A 74 16.81 -2.61 3.44
N ARG A 75 17.10 -2.14 4.66
CA ARG A 75 17.80 -2.95 5.68
C ARG A 75 16.96 -4.14 6.12
N LEU A 76 15.67 -3.94 6.38
CA LEU A 76 14.78 -5.03 6.77
C LEU A 76 14.64 -6.11 5.69
N HIS A 77 14.49 -5.71 4.43
CA HIS A 77 14.40 -6.63 3.31
C HIS A 77 15.67 -7.48 3.16
N ARG A 78 16.85 -6.87 3.39
CA ARG A 78 18.14 -7.56 3.39
C ARG A 78 18.30 -8.53 4.57
N ASP A 79 17.85 -8.12 5.76
CA ASP A 79 18.00 -8.89 6.99
C ASP A 79 16.98 -10.03 7.11
N ILE A 80 15.84 -9.93 6.41
CA ILE A 80 14.68 -10.82 6.56
C ILE A 80 14.32 -11.41 5.19
N PRO A 81 14.80 -12.63 4.86
CA PRO A 81 14.70 -13.19 3.50
C PRO A 81 13.26 -13.51 3.05
N ASN A 82 12.31 -13.59 4.00
CA ASN A 82 10.89 -13.81 3.75
C ASN A 82 10.05 -12.53 3.76
N LEU A 83 10.68 -11.35 3.83
CA LEU A 83 10.02 -10.06 3.82
C LEU A 83 9.99 -9.47 2.41
N TYR A 84 8.81 -9.04 1.99
CA TYR A 84 8.57 -8.28 0.77
C TYR A 84 8.00 -6.91 1.14
N VAL A 85 8.40 -5.88 0.39
CA VAL A 85 7.92 -4.51 0.60
C VAL A 85 7.31 -4.02 -0.69
N ALA A 86 6.11 -3.46 -0.60
CA ALA A 86 5.45 -2.75 -1.69
C ALA A 86 5.18 -1.31 -1.23
N VAL A 87 5.66 -0.35 -2.02
CA VAL A 87 5.48 1.08 -1.76
C VAL A 87 4.63 1.64 -2.90
N PHE A 88 3.52 2.26 -2.54
CA PHE A 88 2.63 2.98 -3.44
C PHE A 88 2.79 4.47 -3.13
N CYS A 89 3.15 5.24 -4.14
CA CYS A 89 3.31 6.67 -4.02
C CYS A 89 3.23 7.33 -5.39
N GLN A 90 2.84 8.60 -5.40
CA GLN A 90 3.10 9.44 -6.55
C GLN A 90 4.60 9.77 -6.60
N ASP A 91 5.23 9.79 -7.79
CA ASP A 91 6.65 10.17 -7.93
C ASP A 91 6.85 11.68 -7.80
N THR A 92 6.49 12.21 -6.63
CA THR A 92 6.75 13.59 -6.25
C THR A 92 8.11 13.67 -5.57
N GLY A 93 8.99 14.55 -6.05
CA GLY A 93 10.30 14.73 -5.42
C GLY A 93 11.31 13.59 -5.68
N ASN A 94 11.13 12.81 -6.76
CA ASN A 94 12.09 11.79 -7.22
C ASN A 94 12.26 10.63 -6.22
N ILE A 95 11.16 10.20 -5.61
CA ILE A 95 11.12 9.04 -4.68
C ILE A 95 11.54 7.77 -5.43
N GLY A 96 11.12 7.62 -6.70
CA GLY A 96 11.48 6.46 -7.52
C GLY A 96 12.99 6.26 -7.64
N ALA A 97 13.77 7.35 -7.75
CA ALA A 97 15.24 7.24 -7.80
C ALA A 97 15.86 6.76 -6.48
N GLN A 98 15.23 7.02 -5.34
CA GLN A 98 15.71 6.57 -4.02
C GLN A 98 15.48 5.07 -3.81
N LEU A 99 14.53 4.49 -4.54
CA LEU A 99 14.20 3.07 -4.50
C LEU A 99 15.06 2.24 -5.45
N LYS A 100 15.90 2.83 -6.31
CA LYS A 100 16.77 2.04 -7.21
C LYS A 100 17.81 1.26 -6.40
N PRO A 101 18.05 -0.04 -6.70
CA PRO A 101 17.70 -0.76 -7.91
C PRO A 101 16.39 -1.58 -7.85
N ASP A 102 15.48 -1.30 -6.92
CA ASP A 102 14.25 -2.07 -6.75
C ASP A 102 13.32 -2.00 -7.98
N VAL A 103 12.41 -2.97 -8.08
CA VAL A 103 11.48 -3.08 -9.21
C VAL A 103 10.43 -1.98 -9.11
N GLU A 104 10.44 -1.09 -10.09
CA GLU A 104 9.43 -0.05 -10.28
C GLU A 104 8.33 -0.56 -11.22
N ILE A 105 7.07 -0.41 -10.81
CA ILE A 105 5.89 -0.74 -11.63
C ILE A 105 5.10 0.56 -11.84
N PRO A 106 5.22 1.22 -13.01
CA PRO A 106 4.52 2.47 -13.26
C PRO A 106 3.02 2.21 -13.50
N CYS A 107 2.17 2.86 -12.70
CA CYS A 107 0.74 2.96 -12.95
C CYS A 107 0.47 4.29 -13.66
N THR A 108 0.02 4.24 -14.92
CA THR A 108 -0.28 5.43 -15.72
C THR A 108 -1.77 5.49 -16.06
N ALA A 109 -2.29 6.70 -16.28
CA ALA A 109 -3.67 6.92 -16.72
C ALA A 109 -4.05 6.11 -17.97
N SER A 110 -3.12 5.89 -18.89
CA SER A 110 -3.33 5.06 -20.09
C SER A 110 -3.57 3.58 -19.78
N HIS A 111 -3.03 3.07 -18.67
CA HIS A 111 -3.33 1.71 -18.20
C HIS A 111 -4.72 1.63 -17.58
N LEU A 112 -5.18 2.72 -16.96
CA LEU A 112 -6.43 2.78 -16.21
C LEU A 112 -7.65 3.14 -17.06
N ALA A 113 -7.48 3.76 -18.23
CA ALA A 113 -8.60 4.20 -19.07
C ALA A 113 -9.59 3.07 -19.43
N PRO A 114 -9.16 1.88 -19.88
CA PRO A 114 -10.09 0.77 -20.13
C PRO A 114 -10.79 0.28 -18.86
N ASP A 115 -10.08 0.26 -17.73
CA ASP A 115 -10.62 -0.20 -16.44
C ASP A 115 -11.67 0.79 -15.91
N ILE A 116 -11.43 2.09 -16.07
CA ILE A 116 -12.38 3.17 -15.73
C ILE A 116 -13.63 3.05 -16.60
N GLU A 117 -13.48 2.83 -17.91
CA GLU A 117 -14.60 2.61 -18.81
C GLU A 117 -15.41 1.37 -18.42
N GLU A 118 -14.75 0.25 -18.14
CA GLU A 118 -15.40 -0.98 -17.71
C GLU A 118 -16.13 -0.80 -16.39
N TYR A 119 -15.50 -0.15 -15.40
CA TYR A 119 -16.11 0.16 -14.12
C TYR A 119 -17.34 1.05 -14.27
N ILE A 120 -17.24 2.17 -15.00
CA ILE A 120 -18.37 3.06 -15.27
C ILE A 120 -19.50 2.30 -15.97
N ASN A 121 -19.19 1.50 -16.98
CA ASN A 121 -20.19 0.69 -17.68
C ASN A 121 -20.86 -0.30 -16.73
N SER A 122 -20.11 -0.97 -15.85
CA SER A 122 -20.65 -1.91 -14.87
C SER A 122 -21.63 -1.22 -13.92
N GLU A 123 -21.26 -0.05 -13.37
CA GLU A 123 -22.09 0.73 -12.45
C GLU A 123 -23.35 1.27 -13.13
N LEU A 124 -23.24 1.79 -14.35
CA LEU A 124 -24.38 2.28 -15.12
C LEU A 124 -25.35 1.16 -15.51
N ASN A 125 -24.86 -0.08 -15.66
CA ASN A 125 -25.68 -1.25 -15.98
C ASN A 125 -26.44 -1.80 -14.76
N THR A 126 -26.05 -1.46 -13.53
CA THR A 126 -26.78 -1.87 -12.31
C THR A 126 -28.16 -1.21 -12.18
N ARG A 127 -28.39 -0.11 -12.90
CA ARG A 127 -29.62 0.69 -12.82
C ARG A 127 -30.42 0.58 -14.11
N THR A 128 -31.74 0.64 -13.99
CA THR A 128 -32.62 0.78 -15.16
C THR A 128 -32.70 2.25 -15.54
N TRP A 129 -32.37 2.56 -16.79
CA TRP A 129 -32.45 3.90 -17.35
C TRP A 129 -33.70 4.02 -18.20
N SER A 130 -34.54 5.01 -17.90
CA SER A 130 -35.72 5.32 -18.70
C SER A 130 -35.37 5.93 -20.05
N ASP A 131 -34.20 6.58 -20.14
CA ASP A 131 -33.68 7.20 -21.35
C ASP A 131 -32.25 6.69 -21.65
N PRO A 132 -32.05 5.94 -22.76
CA PRO A 132 -30.74 5.52 -23.22
C PRO A 132 -29.80 6.68 -23.60
N HIS A 133 -30.33 7.82 -24.06
CA HIS A 133 -29.49 8.98 -24.41
C HIS A 133 -28.86 9.60 -23.17
N LEU A 134 -29.65 9.79 -22.12
CA LEU A 134 -29.15 10.26 -20.82
C LEU A 134 -28.07 9.32 -20.25
N LYS A 135 -28.25 8.00 -20.39
CA LYS A 135 -27.24 7.02 -19.96
C LYS A 135 -25.90 7.23 -20.68
N ASN A 136 -25.94 7.45 -21.99
CA ASN A 136 -24.73 7.67 -22.78
C ASN A 136 -24.08 9.02 -22.45
N GLU A 137 -24.88 10.08 -22.26
CA GLU A 137 -24.36 11.39 -21.86
C GLU A 137 -23.66 11.34 -20.49
N VAL A 138 -24.24 10.66 -19.52
CA VAL A 138 -23.62 10.45 -18.20
C VAL A 138 -22.33 9.62 -18.34
N ARG A 139 -22.33 8.57 -19.16
CA ARG A 139 -21.13 7.76 -19.41
C ARG A 139 -19.96 8.61 -19.94
N GLU A 140 -20.20 9.37 -21.00
CA GLU A 140 -19.16 10.21 -21.62
C GLU A 140 -18.64 11.27 -20.65
N ASN A 141 -19.53 11.94 -19.91
CA ASN A 141 -19.13 12.93 -18.90
C ASN A 141 -18.32 12.32 -17.76
N LEU A 142 -18.64 11.09 -17.33
CA LEU A 142 -17.87 10.40 -16.29
C LEU A 142 -16.50 9.93 -16.80
N ILE A 143 -16.39 9.41 -18.02
CA ILE A 143 -15.11 9.00 -18.61
C ILE A 143 -14.21 10.23 -18.80
N GLN A 144 -14.74 11.32 -19.36
CA GLN A 144 -13.98 12.56 -19.56
C GLN A 144 -13.61 13.22 -18.23
N GLY A 145 -14.54 13.26 -17.26
CA GLY A 145 -14.30 13.84 -15.94
C GLY A 145 -13.39 13.01 -15.05
N ALA A 146 -13.19 11.72 -15.37
CA ALA A 146 -12.25 10.87 -14.65
C ALA A 146 -10.80 11.26 -14.92
N ASP A 147 -10.44 11.81 -16.10
CA ASP A 147 -9.11 12.34 -16.45
C ASP A 147 -7.92 11.55 -15.86
N GLY A 148 -7.98 10.21 -15.94
CA GLY A 148 -6.92 9.35 -15.42
C GLY A 148 -6.74 9.33 -13.91
N MET A 149 -7.78 9.72 -13.15
CA MET A 149 -7.89 9.65 -11.67
C MET A 149 -7.19 8.42 -11.10
#